data_AF-A0A1G9X436-F1
#
_entry.id   AF-A0A1G9X436-F1
#
_cell.length_a   1.000
_cell.length_b   1.000
_cell.length_c   1.000
_cell.angle_alpha   90.00
_cell.angle_beta   90.00
_cell.angle_gamma   90.00
#
_symmetry.space_group_name_H-M   'P 1'
#
loop_
_entity.id
_entity.type
_entity.pdbx_description
1 polymer ?
#
loop_
_entity_poly.entity_id
_entity_poly.type
_entity_poly.pdbx_seq_one_letter_code
_entity_poly.pdbx_strand_id
1 'polypeptide(L)'
;MKHLFKKEDAPQSRSTKTVKTLGPEEFLDKSKGGYWDTPGDFLTWGESLRPADANELDKTFGYMHANLKCIKESEIKTDKGNRPYKFYTFNRSAKSQPGVKVILEGPMTKVMDDYQDGVLEINFNLQELIVYAQSV
;
A
#
# COMPACT_ATOMS: atom_id res chain seq x y z
N MET A 1 23.05 -33.31 45.41
CA MET A 1 22.50 -33.53 44.05
C MET A 1 21.07 -33.00 44.04
N LYS A 2 20.58 -32.07 43.23
CA LYS A 2 21.01 -31.44 41.98
C LYS A 2 20.60 -29.96 42.05
N HIS A 3 21.49 -29.03 41.71
CA HIS A 3 21.11 -27.63 41.49
C HIS A 3 20.38 -27.52 40.16
N LEU A 4 19.15 -27.01 40.21
CA LEU A 4 18.28 -26.75 39.08
C LEU A 4 18.69 -25.40 38.47
N PHE A 5 19.57 -25.41 37.47
CA PHE A 5 19.86 -24.21 36.68
C PHE A 5 18.63 -23.87 35.83
N LYS A 6 18.01 -22.72 36.10
CA LYS A 6 17.04 -22.09 35.20
C LYS A 6 17.81 -21.67 33.94
N LYS A 7 17.42 -22.21 32.78
CA LYS A 7 17.84 -21.65 31.48
C LYS A 7 17.20 -20.27 31.39
N GLU A 8 18.03 -19.24 31.31
CA GLU A 8 17.60 -17.92 30.85
C GLU A 8 17.27 -18.04 29.36
N ASP A 9 16.01 -17.81 29.00
CA ASP A 9 15.61 -17.67 27.61
C ASP A 9 16.24 -16.37 27.08
N ALA A 10 17.13 -16.51 26.10
CA ALA A 10 17.74 -15.38 25.42
C ALA A 10 16.66 -14.48 24.81
N PRO A 11 16.81 -13.14 24.87
CA PRO A 11 15.84 -12.24 24.26
C PRO A 11 15.80 -12.52 22.76
N GLN A 12 14.63 -12.96 22.26
CA GLN A 12 14.38 -13.05 20.83
C GLN A 12 14.63 -11.68 20.21
N SER A 13 15.70 -11.59 19.42
CA SER A 13 16.01 -10.45 18.57
C SER A 13 14.77 -10.12 17.73
N ARG A 14 14.10 -9.01 18.05
CA ARG A 14 13.06 -8.45 17.20
C ARG A 14 13.76 -8.02 15.91
N SER A 15 13.58 -8.81 14.85
CA SER A 15 13.94 -8.40 13.49
C SER A 15 13.27 -7.05 13.20
N THR A 16 14.06 -5.97 13.21
CA THR A 16 13.62 -4.65 12.78
C THR A 16 13.37 -4.72 11.28
N LYS A 17 12.11 -4.93 10.90
CA LYS A 17 11.68 -4.84 9.50
C LYS A 17 12.02 -3.43 9.01
N THR A 18 12.89 -3.32 8.01
CA THR A 18 13.26 -2.02 7.43
C THR A 18 12.06 -1.48 6.66
N VAL A 19 11.57 -0.32 7.08
CA VAL A 19 10.48 0.39 6.41
C VAL A 19 11.10 1.32 5.36
N LYS A 20 10.62 1.25 4.12
CA LYS A 20 11.00 2.16 3.04
C LYS A 20 9.93 3.24 2.91
N THR A 21 10.29 4.48 3.23
CA THR A 21 9.44 5.65 2.97
C THR A 21 9.75 6.15 1.56
N LEU A 22 8.74 6.24 0.69
CA LEU A 22 8.90 6.69 -0.70
C LEU A 22 8.30 8.08 -0.94
N GLY A 23 9.02 8.88 -1.72
CA GLY A 23 8.48 10.06 -2.42
C GLY A 23 7.82 9.73 -3.76
N PRO A 24 7.15 10.71 -4.42
CA PRO A 24 6.52 10.51 -5.73
C PRO A 24 7.47 9.97 -6.81
N GLU A 25 8.66 10.54 -6.88
CA GLU A 25 9.73 10.13 -7.80
C GLU A 25 10.12 8.67 -7.61
N GLU A 26 10.44 8.29 -6.38
CA GLU A 26 10.89 6.94 -6.07
C GLU A 26 9.76 5.92 -6.21
N PHE A 27 8.50 6.33 -6.01
CA PHE A 27 7.34 5.46 -6.20
C PHE A 27 7.10 5.13 -7.68
N LEU A 28 7.29 6.12 -8.57
CA LEU A 28 7.03 6.03 -10.01
C LEU A 28 8.21 5.52 -10.84
N ASP A 29 9.33 5.19 -10.19
CA ASP A 29 10.55 4.73 -10.86
C ASP A 29 11.08 3.45 -10.21
N LYS A 30 10.84 2.32 -10.88
CA LYS A 30 11.31 1.00 -10.44
C LYS A 30 12.82 0.88 -10.37
N SER A 31 13.58 1.69 -11.12
CA SER A 31 15.05 1.72 -11.01
C SER A 31 15.52 2.30 -9.67
N LYS A 32 14.69 3.12 -9.03
CA LYS A 32 14.87 3.66 -7.67
C LYS A 32 14.19 2.79 -6.60
N GLY A 33 13.79 1.58 -6.99
CA GLY A 33 13.08 0.61 -6.16
C GLY A 33 11.62 0.98 -5.90
N GLY A 34 11.00 1.71 -6.83
CA GLY A 34 9.58 1.97 -6.89
C GLY A 34 8.77 0.83 -7.51
N TYR A 35 7.57 1.19 -7.97
CA TYR A 35 6.56 0.23 -8.40
C TYR A 35 6.28 0.26 -9.90
N TRP A 36 6.47 1.42 -10.53
CA TRP A 36 6.14 1.65 -11.93
C TRP A 36 7.40 1.68 -12.80
N ASP A 37 7.32 1.15 -14.02
CA ASP A 37 8.44 1.18 -14.95
C ASP A 37 8.69 2.62 -15.43
N THR A 38 7.63 3.39 -15.68
CA THR A 38 7.69 4.83 -15.95
C THR A 38 6.53 5.61 -15.31
N PRO A 39 6.67 6.93 -15.09
CA PRO A 39 5.56 7.81 -14.73
C PRO A 39 4.38 7.77 -15.72
N GLY A 40 4.66 7.58 -17.02
CA GLY A 40 3.65 7.46 -18.06
C GLY A 40 2.79 6.20 -17.94
N ASP A 41 3.35 5.10 -17.46
CA ASP A 41 2.59 3.86 -17.22
C ASP A 41 1.57 4.05 -16.10
N PHE A 42 1.94 4.79 -15.06
CA PHE A 42 1.03 5.17 -13.97
C PHE A 42 -0.12 6.04 -14.48
N LEU A 43 0.17 7.05 -15.29
CA LEU A 43 -0.85 7.92 -15.87
C LEU A 43 -1.80 7.14 -16.80
N THR A 44 -1.25 6.31 -17.69
CA THR A 44 -2.04 5.46 -18.60
C THR A 44 -2.97 4.52 -17.82
N TRP A 45 -2.47 3.91 -16.75
CA TRP A 45 -3.30 3.09 -15.88
C TRP A 45 -4.36 3.93 -15.14
N GLY A 46 -3.99 5.10 -14.62
CA GLY A 46 -4.92 6.02 -13.94
C GLY A 46 -6.07 6.47 -14.85
N GLU A 47 -5.79 6.77 -16.11
CA GLU A 47 -6.78 7.14 -17.12
C GLU A 47 -7.74 5.98 -17.48
N SER A 48 -7.30 4.73 -17.30
CA SER A 48 -8.15 3.55 -17.49
C SER A 48 -9.17 3.36 -16.36
N LEU A 49 -9.02 4.08 -15.23
CA LEU A 49 -9.92 3.95 -14.09
C LEU A 49 -11.26 4.63 -14.38
N ARG A 50 -12.35 3.99 -13.93
CA ARG A 50 -13.64 4.68 -13.91
C ARG A 50 -13.59 5.77 -12.84
N PRO A 51 -14.39 6.84 -12.95
CA PRO A 51 -14.42 7.91 -11.96
C PRO A 51 -14.64 7.42 -10.52
N ALA A 52 -15.46 6.37 -10.34
CA ALA A 52 -15.67 5.76 -9.03
C ALA A 52 -14.41 5.06 -8.49
N ASP A 53 -13.64 4.36 -9.34
CA ASP A 53 -12.40 3.68 -8.90
C ASP A 53 -11.29 4.72 -8.64
N ALA A 54 -11.23 5.81 -9.40
CA ALA A 54 -10.29 6.91 -9.16
C ALA A 54 -10.55 7.59 -7.80
N ASN A 55 -11.82 7.81 -7.43
CA ASN A 55 -12.18 8.33 -6.12
C ASN A 55 -11.79 7.38 -4.97
N GLU A 56 -11.87 6.06 -5.19
CA GLU A 56 -11.41 5.07 -4.21
C GLU A 56 -9.88 5.01 -4.12
N LEU A 57 -9.19 5.22 -5.25
CA LEU A 57 -7.73 5.34 -5.28
C LEU A 57 -7.26 6.55 -4.47
N ASP A 58 -7.89 7.72 -4.65
CA ASP A 58 -7.58 8.93 -3.89
C ASP A 58 -7.70 8.70 -2.37
N LYS A 59 -8.80 8.08 -1.93
CA LYS A 59 -8.98 7.68 -0.53
C LYS A 59 -7.88 6.73 -0.06
N THR A 60 -7.50 5.76 -0.89
CA THR A 60 -6.46 4.78 -0.57
C THR A 60 -5.13 5.47 -0.29
N PHE A 61 -4.67 6.33 -1.22
CA PHE A 61 -3.44 7.11 -1.02
C PHE A 61 -3.56 8.08 0.15
N GLY A 62 -4.72 8.70 0.37
CA GLY A 62 -4.96 9.56 1.53
C GLY A 62 -4.82 8.79 2.86
N TYR A 63 -5.31 7.56 2.94
CA TYR A 63 -5.15 6.72 4.14
C TYR A 63 -3.73 6.21 4.31
N MET A 64 -3.05 5.88 3.21
CA MET A 64 -1.65 5.47 3.24
C MET A 64 -0.75 6.61 3.71
N HIS A 65 -0.94 7.82 3.18
CA HIS A 65 -0.23 9.04 3.59
C HIS A 65 -0.48 9.41 5.05
N ALA A 66 -1.70 9.18 5.54
CA ALA A 66 -2.04 9.34 6.96
C ALA A 66 -1.53 8.19 7.86
N ASN A 67 -0.73 7.26 7.31
CA ASN A 67 -0.17 6.10 8.01
C ASN A 67 -1.22 5.25 8.74
N LEU A 68 -2.41 5.12 8.16
CA LEU A 68 -3.48 4.31 8.75
C LEU A 68 -3.21 2.82 8.54
N LYS A 69 -3.19 2.05 9.64
CA LYS A 69 -3.03 0.60 9.57
C LYS A 69 -4.09 -0.03 8.66
N CYS A 70 -3.66 -0.72 7.62
CA CYS A 70 -4.52 -1.49 6.73
C CYS A 70 -4.76 -2.89 7.29
N ILE A 71 -6.01 -3.32 7.34
CA ILE A 71 -6.44 -4.66 7.76
C ILE A 71 -6.60 -5.52 6.50
N LYS A 72 -6.01 -6.72 6.53
CA LYS A 72 -6.07 -7.67 5.43
C LYS A 72 -7.43 -8.36 5.38
N GLU A 73 -8.21 -8.04 4.35
CA GLU A 73 -9.29 -8.92 3.89
C GLU A 73 -8.70 -9.95 2.90
N SER A 74 -9.28 -11.13 2.74
CA SER A 74 -8.55 -12.28 2.17
C SER A 74 -9.04 -12.75 0.80
N GLU A 75 -9.95 -12.04 0.13
CA GLU A 75 -10.46 -12.47 -1.17
C GLU A 75 -10.32 -11.39 -2.25
N ILE A 76 -9.65 -11.76 -3.35
CA ILE A 76 -9.68 -11.02 -4.61
C ILE A 76 -11.02 -11.30 -5.26
N LYS A 77 -11.69 -10.23 -5.71
CA LYS A 77 -12.95 -10.29 -6.44
C LYS A 77 -12.76 -9.74 -7.84
N THR A 78 -13.68 -10.05 -8.73
CA THR A 78 -13.72 -9.51 -10.09
C THR A 78 -14.97 -8.66 -10.25
N ASP A 79 -14.84 -7.46 -10.80
CA ASP A 79 -16.00 -6.61 -11.05
C ASP A 79 -16.68 -6.89 -12.40
N LYS A 80 -17.75 -6.15 -12.70
CA LYS A 80 -18.50 -6.31 -13.96
C LYS A 80 -17.68 -6.01 -15.22
N GLY A 81 -16.57 -5.30 -15.10
CA GLY A 81 -15.63 -5.00 -16.18
C GLY A 81 -14.46 -5.99 -16.25
N ASN A 82 -14.56 -7.14 -15.56
CA ASN A 82 -13.52 -8.15 -15.47
C ASN A 82 -12.21 -7.66 -14.80
N ARG A 83 -12.27 -6.60 -13.99
CA ARG A 83 -11.10 -6.07 -13.28
C ARG A 83 -10.95 -6.72 -11.92
N PRO A 84 -9.76 -7.24 -11.56
CA PRO A 84 -9.50 -7.77 -10.23
C PRO A 84 -9.46 -6.61 -9.22
N TYR A 85 -10.09 -6.80 -8.08
CA TYR A 85 -10.11 -5.81 -7.01
C TYR A 85 -10.18 -6.47 -5.64
N LYS A 86 -9.88 -5.69 -4.61
CA LYS A 86 -10.03 -6.09 -3.22
C LYS A 86 -10.49 -4.91 -2.37
N PHE A 87 -11.29 -5.20 -1.34
CA PHE A 87 -11.65 -4.21 -0.34
C PHE A 87 -10.58 -4.18 0.75
N TYR A 88 -10.14 -2.97 1.09
CA TYR A 88 -9.16 -2.74 2.13
C TYR A 88 -9.76 -1.89 3.23
N THR A 89 -9.75 -2.42 4.45
CA THR A 89 -10.24 -1.70 5.62
C THR A 89 -9.07 -1.02 6.31
N PHE A 90 -9.12 0.30 6.43
CA PHE A 90 -8.12 1.09 7.14
C PHE A 90 -8.63 1.42 8.54
N ASN A 91 -7.80 1.23 9.57
CA ASN A 91 -8.17 1.42 10.96
C ASN A 91 -8.38 2.91 11.27
N ARG A 92 -9.61 3.38 11.06
CA ARG A 92 -10.07 4.72 11.38
C ARG A 92 -10.69 4.70 12.78
N SER A 93 -10.23 5.57 13.67
CA SER A 93 -10.80 5.70 15.01
C SER A 93 -12.30 6.06 14.92
N ALA A 94 -13.10 5.34 15.71
CA ALA A 94 -14.49 5.60 16.11
C ALA A 94 -15.68 5.10 15.26
N LYS A 95 -15.60 4.85 13.94
CA LYS A 95 -16.77 4.33 13.19
C LYS A 95 -16.34 3.41 12.04
N SER A 96 -16.81 2.17 12.05
CA SER A 96 -16.61 1.14 11.02
C SER A 96 -17.16 1.61 9.67
N GLN A 97 -16.37 2.38 8.93
CA GLN A 97 -16.67 2.71 7.54
C GLN A 97 -16.42 1.48 6.67
N PRO A 98 -17.19 1.28 5.58
CA PRO A 98 -16.89 0.24 4.61
C PRO A 98 -15.45 0.39 4.08
N GLY A 99 -14.81 -0.75 3.78
CA GLY A 99 -13.49 -0.78 3.16
C GLY A 99 -13.46 -0.04 1.82
N VAL A 100 -12.25 0.35 1.40
CA VAL A 100 -12.01 1.06 0.14
C VAL A 100 -11.78 0.03 -0.96
N LYS A 101 -12.40 0.21 -2.13
CA LYS A 101 -12.18 -0.68 -3.27
C LYS A 101 -10.88 -0.31 -3.97
N VAL A 102 -9.92 -1.24 -4.03
CA VAL A 102 -8.67 -1.04 -4.78
C VAL A 102 -8.62 -2.00 -5.97
N ILE A 103 -8.44 -1.45 -7.17
CA ILE A 103 -8.17 -2.22 -8.39
C ILE A 103 -6.74 -2.77 -8.33
N LEU A 104 -6.59 -4.08 -8.55
CA LEU A 104 -5.36 -4.84 -8.37
C LEU A 104 -4.57 -5.02 -9.67
N GLU A 105 -4.69 -4.06 -10.58
CA GLU A 105 -3.94 -4.02 -11.85
C GLU A 105 -2.63 -3.26 -11.70
N GLY A 106 -1.73 -3.44 -12.68
CA GLY A 106 -0.38 -2.89 -12.60
C GLY A 106 0.33 -3.39 -11.33
N PRO A 107 1.13 -2.53 -10.67
CA PRO A 107 1.83 -2.89 -9.45
C PRO A 107 0.98 -2.74 -8.18
N MET A 108 -0.31 -2.37 -8.26
CA MET A 108 -1.12 -2.07 -7.07
C MET A 108 -1.29 -3.24 -6.12
N THR A 109 -1.26 -4.48 -6.61
CA THR A 109 -1.23 -5.67 -5.75
C THR A 109 -0.02 -5.63 -4.81
N LYS A 110 1.18 -5.38 -5.38
CA LYS A 110 2.42 -5.31 -4.62
C LYS A 110 2.47 -4.09 -3.71
N VAL A 111 2.01 -2.92 -4.17
CA VAL A 111 1.92 -1.69 -3.34
C VAL A 111 1.12 -1.98 -2.06
N MET A 112 -0.06 -2.60 -2.21
CA MET A 112 -0.91 -2.89 -1.06
C MET A 112 -0.34 -3.98 -0.15
N ASP A 113 0.27 -5.02 -0.71
CA ASP A 113 0.95 -6.05 0.09
C ASP A 113 2.12 -5.45 0.89
N ASP A 114 2.97 -4.66 0.26
CA ASP A 114 4.11 -3.99 0.90
C ASP A 114 3.67 -3.00 1.99
N TYR A 115 2.56 -2.27 1.76
CA TYR A 115 1.96 -1.39 2.77
C TYR A 115 1.38 -2.17 3.96
N GLN A 116 0.64 -3.25 3.71
CA GLN A 116 0.07 -4.10 4.77
C GLN A 116 1.14 -4.77 5.62
N ASP A 117 2.23 -5.16 4.97
CA ASP A 117 3.39 -5.75 5.61
C ASP A 117 4.19 -4.73 6.43
N GLY A 118 3.95 -3.43 6.26
CA GLY A 118 4.74 -2.38 6.90
C GLY A 118 6.17 -2.33 6.37
N VAL A 119 6.41 -2.71 5.12
CA VAL A 119 7.69 -2.40 4.43
C VAL A 119 7.61 -1.09 3.63
N LEU A 120 6.41 -0.58 3.35
CA LEU A 120 6.18 0.65 2.61
C LEU A 120 5.49 1.69 3.50
N GLU A 121 6.06 2.89 3.51
CA GLU A 121 5.37 4.13 3.88
C GLU A 121 5.44 5.09 2.69
N ILE A 122 4.44 5.96 2.55
CA ILE A 122 4.44 7.02 1.54
C ILE A 122 4.32 8.37 2.24
N ASN A 123 5.01 9.38 1.72
CA ASN A 123 4.97 10.75 2.24
C ASN A 123 4.27 11.72 1.28
N PHE A 124 3.40 11.18 0.42
CA PHE A 124 2.68 11.94 -0.60
C PHE A 124 1.24 11.43 -0.74
N ASN A 125 0.36 12.30 -1.24
CA ASN A 125 -1.00 11.96 -1.65
C ASN A 125 -1.11 11.72 -3.17
N LEU A 126 -2.29 11.27 -3.64
CA LEU A 126 -2.49 10.96 -5.06
C LEU A 126 -2.27 12.17 -5.97
N GLN A 127 -2.70 13.37 -5.56
CA GLN A 127 -2.55 14.58 -6.36
C GLN A 127 -1.07 14.95 -6.55
N GLU A 128 -0.26 14.86 -5.50
CA GLU A 128 1.19 15.08 -5.57
C GLU A 128 1.86 14.08 -6.51
N LEU A 129 1.41 12.81 -6.47
CA LEU A 129 1.89 11.77 -7.36
C LEU A 129 1.56 12.07 -8.84
N ILE A 130 0.33 12.50 -9.13
CA ILE A 130 -0.11 12.87 -10.47
C ILE A 130 0.64 14.10 -10.98
N VAL A 131 0.77 15.14 -10.17
CA VAL A 131 1.48 16.37 -10.55
C VAL A 131 2.94 16.06 -10.89
N TYR A 132 3.60 15.24 -10.06
CA TYR A 132 4.96 14.79 -10.37
C TYR A 132 5.01 14.02 -11.69
N ALA A 133 4.11 13.05 -11.89
CA ALA A 133 4.10 12.23 -13.10
C ALA A 133 3.87 13.05 -14.39
N GLN A 134 3.14 14.17 -14.30
CA GLN A 134 2.91 15.07 -15.43
C GLN A 134 4.06 16.05 -15.69
N SER A 135 4.98 16.19 -14.73
CA SER A 135 6.09 17.15 -14.80
C SER A 135 7.38 16.60 -15.44
N VAL A 136 7.40 15.28 -15.68
CA VAL A 136 8.55 14.51 -16.18
C VAL A 136 8.27 13.96 -17.58
#